data_AF-A0A7M7JLR3-F1
#
_entry.id   AF-A0A7M7JLR3-F1
#
_cell.length_a   1.000
_cell.length_b   1.000
_cell.length_c   1.000
_cell.angle_alpha   90.00
_cell.angle_beta   90.00
_cell.angle_gamma   90.00
#
_symmetry.space_group_name_H-M   'P 1'
#
loop_
_entity.id
_entity.type
_entity.pdbx_description
1 polymer ?
#
loop_
_entity_poly.entity_id
_entity_poly.type
_entity_poly.pdbx_seq_one_letter_code
_entity_poly.pdbx_strand_id
1 'polypeptide(L)'
;MDTKRKTCPILVYEDSSPGFVRRMLDALLDYQTLKIINIGDKKIGLLHRLIQLIILVYIVGFVIIYKRGYQQFSTASSATTTKVKGVASTLHLRDSDFDSSVPDTKVYRRVWDVVDLVQPPSEPDAFFITTNLIITTQRTGLCPDENIKDARCHSDADCLDGRRLLLGHGEQSGRCVTTSGFELGKFDRRINGASSWRAEAAFPSEGVCEVRGWCPVEHDIGPLRNNTPLFRDVQDFTVLLKNYVDFPVFRLKLRNIDDLQNRSYLQSCIYHPDRDPHCPKFRVGDIIKQTDNSFDSIAVKGGVVRIVVNWDCNLDWDSRGRKCVPLYTFSRIDDAKANLGRGWNFRHALVHDLTHRTLFKAYGVTFRISVQARAGKLNLIPIAINVGSGLGLLAVVAMFLGSVREGRMADRVAKVVQQSLEKREMLVQIFDPLEREEYHILRKPIHFYSLNEEVPEYLVEDNQTLLDCDAYIIVCPEYNRCIPGALSNMLNHFPPATFAAKPVGVVGYSMGRLGGANVTVQLRDYLNELAMICLPIMVNIPFVSEAISVEGDILDPRLEPLLSNMLNQLVWYSYAMKKIKEEHGQMPL
;
A
#
# COMPACT_ATOMS: atom_id res chain seq x y z
N MET A 1 -8.84 -18.85 92.01
CA MET A 1 -10.13 -18.46 91.39
C MET A 1 -9.78 -17.52 90.25
N ASP A 2 -9.34 -17.97 89.07
CA ASP A 2 -9.95 -18.84 88.06
C ASP A 2 -11.22 -18.25 87.42
N THR A 3 -11.08 -17.71 86.20
CA THR A 3 -12.13 -17.69 85.15
C THR A 3 -11.50 -17.70 83.75
N LYS A 4 -11.23 -18.93 83.27
CA LYS A 4 -11.57 -19.52 81.96
C LYS A 4 -11.65 -18.62 80.71
N ARG A 5 -10.68 -18.80 79.79
CA ARG A 5 -10.91 -18.79 78.32
C ARG A 5 -10.94 -20.24 77.83
N LYS A 6 -11.98 -20.60 77.09
CA LYS A 6 -12.11 -21.90 76.42
C LYS A 6 -11.21 -21.93 75.18
N THR A 7 -10.24 -22.84 75.15
CA THR A 7 -9.52 -23.26 73.94
C THR A 7 -10.21 -24.51 73.36
N CYS A 8 -10.41 -24.52 72.04
CA CYS A 8 -10.82 -25.71 71.28
C CYS A 8 -9.62 -26.67 71.12
N PRO A 9 -9.86 -27.99 71.05
CA PRO A 9 -8.78 -28.98 71.00
C PRO A 9 -8.16 -29.05 69.59
N ILE A 10 -6.83 -28.99 69.55
CA ILE A 10 -6.03 -29.35 68.39
C ILE A 10 -6.12 -30.87 68.26
N LEU A 11 -6.82 -31.36 67.25
CA LEU A 11 -6.69 -32.73 66.77
C LEU A 11 -5.34 -32.84 66.07
N VAL A 12 -4.40 -33.53 66.70
CA VAL A 12 -3.17 -34.02 66.06
C VAL A 12 -3.61 -35.10 65.08
N TYR A 13 -3.59 -34.79 63.78
CA TYR A 13 -3.64 -35.80 62.73
C TYR A 13 -2.24 -36.35 62.54
N GLU A 14 -2.11 -37.66 62.70
CA GLU A 14 -0.90 -38.45 62.48
C GLU A 14 -0.48 -38.33 61.01
N ASP A 15 0.76 -37.86 60.81
CA ASP A 15 1.34 -37.49 59.54
C ASP A 15 1.71 -38.75 58.74
N SER A 16 0.88 -39.10 57.74
CA SER A 16 1.29 -39.99 56.65
C SER A 16 1.64 -39.12 55.45
N SER A 17 2.92 -38.73 55.39
CA SER A 17 3.48 -37.85 54.38
C SER A 17 3.24 -38.39 52.96
N PRO A 18 2.46 -37.70 52.10
CA PRO A 18 2.40 -38.06 50.70
C PRO A 18 3.76 -37.77 50.08
N GLY A 19 4.37 -38.79 49.46
CA GLY A 19 5.71 -38.67 48.86
C GLY A 19 5.80 -37.49 47.90
N PHE A 20 6.99 -36.90 47.81
CA PHE A 20 7.37 -35.74 46.98
C PHE A 20 6.75 -35.74 45.56
N VAL A 21 6.63 -36.91 44.94
CA VAL A 21 6.03 -37.12 43.61
C VAL A 21 4.53 -36.75 43.57
N ARG A 22 3.77 -37.01 44.64
CA ARG A 22 2.34 -36.72 44.71
C ARG A 22 2.09 -35.22 44.90
N ARG A 23 2.89 -34.55 45.73
CA ARG A 23 2.85 -33.09 45.88
C ARG A 23 3.26 -32.36 44.58
N MET A 24 4.24 -32.89 43.84
CA MET A 24 4.58 -32.35 42.52
C MET A 24 3.43 -32.54 41.51
N LEU A 25 2.76 -33.70 41.52
CA LEU A 25 1.63 -33.97 40.63
C LEU A 25 0.43 -33.09 40.95
N ASP A 26 0.13 -32.88 42.23
CA ASP A 26 -0.97 -32.01 42.66
C ASP A 26 -0.67 -30.55 42.27
N ALA A 27 0.55 -30.04 42.50
CA ALA A 27 0.95 -28.70 42.06
C ALA A 27 1.02 -28.54 40.53
N LEU A 28 1.34 -29.61 39.78
CA LEU A 28 1.33 -29.61 38.30
C LEU A 28 -0.10 -29.64 37.72
N LEU A 29 -1.08 -30.09 38.49
CA LEU A 29 -2.47 -30.28 38.06
C LEU A 29 -3.43 -29.30 38.73
N ASP A 30 -2.97 -28.46 39.65
CA ASP A 30 -3.74 -27.38 40.24
C ASP A 30 -4.07 -26.33 39.17
N TYR A 31 -5.37 -26.16 38.92
CA TYR A 31 -5.92 -25.21 37.96
C TYR A 31 -6.66 -24.10 38.71
N GLN A 32 -6.10 -22.89 38.68
CA GLN A 32 -6.70 -21.73 39.31
C GLN A 32 -7.80 -21.13 38.41
N THR A 33 -8.99 -20.92 38.96
CA THR A 33 -10.13 -20.32 38.27
C THR A 33 -10.53 -19.01 38.90
N LEU A 34 -10.82 -18.00 38.07
CA LEU A 34 -11.41 -16.74 38.53
C LEU A 34 -12.77 -17.02 39.18
N LYS A 35 -13.00 -16.44 40.35
CA LYS A 35 -14.30 -16.50 41.03
C LYS A 35 -15.28 -15.53 40.35
N ILE A 36 -16.14 -16.06 39.50
CA ILE A 36 -17.09 -15.26 38.71
C ILE A 36 -18.34 -14.95 39.56
N ILE A 37 -18.76 -13.68 39.58
CA ILE A 37 -20.03 -13.27 40.19
C ILE A 37 -21.11 -13.33 39.10
N ASN A 38 -22.07 -14.26 39.24
CA ASN A 38 -23.20 -14.36 38.33
C ASN A 38 -24.25 -13.30 38.67
N ILE A 39 -24.36 -12.26 37.84
CA ILE A 39 -25.43 -11.26 37.94
C ILE A 39 -26.67 -11.79 37.21
N GLY A 40 -27.74 -12.05 37.96
CA GLY A 40 -29.00 -12.61 37.47
C GLY A 40 -29.92 -11.62 36.73
N ASP A 41 -29.37 -10.68 35.95
CA ASP A 41 -30.14 -9.69 35.20
C ASP A 41 -30.38 -10.14 33.75
N LYS A 42 -31.65 -10.27 33.36
CA LYS A 42 -32.03 -10.74 32.01
C LYS A 42 -31.70 -9.74 30.90
N LYS A 43 -31.71 -8.43 31.16
CA LYS A 43 -31.43 -7.39 30.16
C LYS A 43 -29.95 -7.35 29.84
N ILE A 44 -29.10 -7.38 30.88
CA ILE A 44 -27.64 -7.43 30.73
C ILE A 44 -27.22 -8.72 30.04
N GLY A 45 -27.80 -9.86 30.45
CA GLY A 45 -27.54 -11.15 29.82
C GLY A 45 -27.91 -11.18 28.32
N LEU A 46 -29.06 -10.61 27.95
CA LEU A 46 -29.49 -10.55 26.54
C LEU A 46 -28.60 -9.62 25.71
N LEU A 47 -28.22 -8.47 26.24
CA LEU A 47 -27.30 -7.53 25.58
C LEU A 47 -25.93 -8.18 25.33
N HIS A 48 -25.36 -8.82 26.36
CA HIS A 48 -24.07 -9.49 26.25
C HIS A 48 -24.10 -10.63 25.20
N ARG A 49 -25.16 -11.45 25.18
CA ARG A 49 -25.31 -12.51 24.17
C ARG A 49 -25.51 -11.96 22.75
N LEU A 50 -26.21 -10.84 22.60
CA LEU A 50 -26.38 -10.17 21.31
C LEU A 50 -25.04 -9.65 20.77
N ILE A 51 -24.24 -9.00 21.62
CA ILE A 51 -22.90 -8.50 21.24
C ILE A 51 -21.99 -9.66 20.83
N GLN A 52 -21.95 -10.73 21.64
CA GLN A 52 -21.19 -11.95 21.30
C GLN A 52 -21.61 -12.54 19.95
N LEU A 53 -22.92 -12.59 19.67
CA LEU A 53 -23.44 -13.09 18.39
C LEU A 53 -23.00 -12.19 17.23
N ILE A 54 -23.06 -10.87 17.38
CA ILE A 54 -22.64 -9.92 16.35
C ILE A 54 -21.15 -10.09 16.04
N ILE A 55 -20.31 -10.16 17.06
CA ILE A 55 -18.86 -10.35 16.92
C ILE A 55 -18.57 -11.70 16.25
N LEU A 56 -19.25 -12.77 16.67
CA LEU A 56 -19.09 -14.10 16.08
C LEU A 56 -19.50 -14.11 14.59
N VAL A 57 -20.63 -13.50 14.24
CA VAL A 57 -21.10 -13.39 12.86
C VAL A 57 -20.12 -12.56 12.02
N TYR A 58 -19.56 -11.50 12.57
CA TYR A 58 -18.54 -10.70 11.89
C TYR A 58 -17.25 -11.49 11.66
N ILE A 59 -16.70 -12.12 12.69
CA ILE A 59 -15.45 -12.89 12.56
C ILE A 59 -15.65 -14.08 11.61
N VAL A 60 -16.65 -14.92 11.84
CA VAL A 60 -16.86 -16.13 11.05
C VAL A 60 -17.34 -15.79 9.65
N GLY A 61 -18.35 -14.93 9.53
CA GLY A 61 -18.98 -14.60 8.25
C GLY A 61 -18.10 -13.68 7.38
N PHE A 62 -17.63 -12.57 7.94
CA PHE A 62 -16.88 -11.57 7.17
C PHE A 62 -15.38 -11.86 7.12
N VAL A 63 -14.72 -12.06 8.26
CA VAL A 63 -13.24 -12.20 8.31
C VAL A 63 -12.80 -13.56 7.79
N ILE A 64 -13.37 -14.64 8.31
CA ILE A 64 -12.99 -16.01 7.93
C ILE A 64 -13.56 -16.34 6.55
N ILE A 65 -14.88 -16.31 6.35
CA ILE A 65 -15.50 -16.77 5.10
C ILE A 65 -15.33 -15.76 3.96
N TYR A 66 -15.86 -14.54 4.09
CA TYR A 66 -15.89 -13.58 2.96
C TYR A 66 -14.49 -13.09 2.56
N LYS A 67 -13.65 -12.73 3.52
CA LYS A 67 -12.26 -12.32 3.27
C LYS A 67 -11.28 -13.48 3.11
N ARG A 68 -11.76 -14.73 3.21
CA ARG A 68 -10.95 -15.96 3.16
C ARG A 68 -9.77 -15.92 4.16
N GLY A 69 -10.01 -15.38 5.36
CA GLY A 69 -9.00 -15.27 6.42
C GLY A 69 -8.49 -16.62 6.95
N TYR A 70 -9.10 -17.73 6.56
CA TYR A 70 -8.59 -19.08 6.83
C TYR A 70 -7.48 -19.53 5.86
N GLN A 71 -7.23 -18.78 4.79
CA GLN A 71 -6.21 -19.10 3.81
C GLN A 71 -4.92 -18.34 4.10
N GLN A 72 -3.79 -19.02 3.95
CA GLN A 72 -2.53 -18.34 3.71
C GLN A 72 -2.50 -17.88 2.26
N PHE A 73 -2.06 -16.65 2.02
CA PHE A 73 -1.92 -16.10 0.69
C PHE A 73 -0.46 -16.00 0.25
N SER A 74 -0.22 -16.23 -1.03
CA SER A 74 1.05 -15.94 -1.71
C SER A 74 0.81 -14.92 -2.81
N THR A 75 1.65 -13.89 -2.86
CA THR A 75 1.85 -13.11 -4.09
C THR A 75 2.64 -13.95 -5.09
N ALA A 76 2.53 -13.63 -6.37
CA ALA A 76 3.23 -14.36 -7.43
C ALA A 76 4.28 -13.48 -8.12
N SER A 77 5.36 -14.11 -8.57
CA SER A 77 6.23 -13.56 -9.60
C SER A 77 5.64 -13.88 -10.96
N SER A 78 5.64 -12.93 -11.90
CA SER A 78 5.08 -13.14 -13.24
C SER A 78 6.08 -12.83 -14.35
N ALA A 79 5.95 -13.53 -15.47
CA ALA A 79 6.65 -13.22 -16.70
C ALA A 79 5.69 -13.26 -17.87
N THR A 80 5.73 -12.24 -18.73
CA THR A 80 4.87 -12.17 -19.91
C THR A 80 5.67 -11.99 -21.18
N THR A 81 5.29 -12.73 -22.23
CA THR A 81 5.82 -12.55 -23.57
C THR A 81 4.68 -12.43 -24.56
N THR A 82 4.89 -11.60 -25.57
CA THR A 82 3.88 -11.27 -26.59
C THR A 82 4.39 -11.66 -27.96
N LYS A 83 3.48 -12.06 -28.84
CA LYS A 83 3.78 -12.25 -30.25
C LYS A 83 2.63 -11.74 -31.10
N VAL A 84 2.88 -10.66 -31.84
CA VAL A 84 1.94 -10.08 -32.78
C VAL A 84 2.03 -10.81 -34.12
N LYS A 85 0.89 -10.99 -34.79
CA LYS A 85 0.77 -11.54 -36.14
C LYS A 85 -0.28 -10.77 -36.93
N GLY A 86 0.07 -10.34 -38.12
CA GLY A 86 -0.80 -9.63 -39.05
C GLY A 86 0.00 -9.08 -40.22
N VAL A 87 -0.71 -8.69 -41.26
CA VAL A 87 -0.16 -8.00 -42.43
C VAL A 87 -1.15 -6.91 -42.79
N ALA A 88 -0.66 -5.69 -43.00
CA ALA A 88 -1.46 -4.57 -43.47
C ALA A 88 -1.08 -4.25 -44.92
N SER A 89 -2.04 -3.84 -45.75
CA SER A 89 -1.79 -3.52 -47.15
C SER A 89 -2.35 -2.14 -47.50
N THR A 90 -1.46 -1.27 -47.95
CA THR A 90 -1.79 0.10 -48.38
C THR A 90 -1.72 0.26 -49.90
N LEU A 91 -1.60 -0.85 -50.65
CA LEU A 91 -1.53 -0.88 -52.11
C LEU A 91 -2.83 -0.38 -52.79
N HIS A 92 -3.96 -0.43 -52.08
CA HIS A 92 -5.26 0.01 -52.58
C HIS A 92 -5.42 1.54 -52.58
N LEU A 93 -4.54 2.27 -51.89
CA LEU A 93 -4.60 3.73 -51.78
C LEU A 93 -4.11 4.40 -53.08
N ARG A 94 -4.83 5.45 -53.49
CA ARG A 94 -4.51 6.25 -54.68
C ARG A 94 -3.82 7.54 -54.29
N ASP A 95 -3.11 8.16 -55.25
CA ASP A 95 -2.42 9.44 -55.02
C ASP A 95 -3.38 10.56 -54.60
N SER A 96 -4.67 10.47 -54.97
CA SER A 96 -5.73 11.38 -54.54
C SER A 96 -6.02 11.35 -53.03
N ASP A 97 -5.70 10.23 -52.37
CA ASP A 97 -6.04 9.98 -50.97
C ASP A 97 -4.98 10.58 -50.02
N PHE A 98 -3.79 10.89 -50.53
CA PHE A 98 -2.68 11.48 -49.78
C PHE A 98 -2.74 13.01 -49.74
N ASP A 99 -2.26 13.61 -48.65
CA ASP A 99 -2.14 15.06 -48.56
C ASP A 99 -1.17 15.61 -49.63
N SER A 100 -1.44 16.81 -50.14
CA SER A 100 -0.56 17.51 -51.08
C SER A 100 0.84 17.76 -50.54
N SER A 101 1.02 17.76 -49.22
CA SER A 101 2.33 17.92 -48.57
C SER A 101 3.23 16.69 -48.68
N VAL A 102 2.71 15.54 -49.15
CA VAL A 102 3.49 14.29 -49.26
C VAL A 102 4.20 14.24 -50.62
N PRO A 103 5.54 14.35 -50.66
CA PRO A 103 6.28 14.45 -51.93
C PRO A 103 6.38 13.11 -52.68
N ASP A 104 6.46 11.97 -51.97
CA ASP A 104 6.49 10.64 -52.57
C ASP A 104 5.49 9.69 -51.90
N THR A 105 4.33 9.52 -52.55
CA THR A 105 3.28 8.61 -52.10
C THR A 105 3.64 7.13 -52.29
N LYS A 106 4.64 6.80 -53.12
CA LYS A 106 5.03 5.41 -53.38
C LYS A 106 5.65 4.73 -52.16
N VAL A 107 6.29 5.50 -51.29
CA VAL A 107 6.89 5.00 -50.03
C VAL A 107 5.81 4.40 -49.12
N TYR A 108 4.60 4.96 -49.15
CA TYR A 108 3.49 4.49 -48.35
C TYR A 108 2.79 3.28 -48.95
N ARG A 109 2.65 3.21 -50.27
CA ARG A 109 1.91 2.16 -50.99
C ARG A 109 2.70 0.85 -51.08
N ARG A 110 2.71 0.09 -49.97
CA ARG A 110 3.37 -1.21 -49.88
C ARG A 110 2.66 -2.16 -48.91
N VAL A 111 3.16 -3.38 -48.84
CA VAL A 111 2.76 -4.34 -47.81
C VAL A 111 3.59 -4.07 -46.57
N TRP A 112 2.94 -4.10 -45.41
CA TRP A 112 3.53 -3.84 -44.11
C TRP A 112 3.31 -5.06 -43.22
N ASP A 113 4.38 -5.59 -42.64
CA ASP A 113 4.29 -6.73 -41.74
C ASP A 113 4.55 -6.33 -40.27
N VAL A 114 4.64 -7.34 -39.41
CA VAL A 114 4.87 -7.14 -37.97
C VAL A 114 6.22 -6.48 -37.69
N VAL A 115 7.24 -6.72 -38.51
CA VAL A 115 8.58 -6.17 -38.33
C VAL A 115 8.60 -4.67 -38.61
N ASP A 116 7.76 -4.21 -39.53
CA ASP A 116 7.63 -2.79 -39.82
C ASP A 116 6.76 -2.04 -38.79
N LEU A 117 5.71 -2.69 -38.29
CA LEU A 117 4.66 -2.02 -37.50
C LEU A 117 4.84 -2.17 -35.99
N VAL A 118 5.55 -3.18 -35.51
CA VAL A 118 5.74 -3.43 -34.06
C VAL A 118 7.15 -3.06 -33.62
N GLN A 119 7.25 -2.01 -32.81
CA GLN A 119 8.54 -1.47 -32.38
C GLN A 119 8.54 -1.00 -30.92
N PRO A 120 9.50 -1.44 -30.08
CA PRO A 120 10.54 -2.42 -30.40
C PRO A 120 9.93 -3.83 -30.63
N PRO A 121 10.64 -4.74 -31.31
CA PRO A 121 10.14 -6.08 -31.60
C PRO A 121 9.89 -6.93 -30.35
N SER A 122 10.50 -6.55 -29.23
CA SER A 122 10.28 -7.15 -27.91
C SER A 122 10.43 -6.09 -26.84
N GLU A 123 9.38 -5.87 -26.06
CA GLU A 123 9.38 -5.04 -24.86
C GLU A 123 8.84 -5.87 -23.69
N PRO A 124 9.49 -5.88 -22.52
CA PRO A 124 8.96 -6.56 -21.34
C PRO A 124 7.60 -5.96 -20.94
N ASP A 125 6.60 -6.82 -20.76
CA ASP A 125 5.24 -6.46 -20.33
C ASP A 125 4.57 -5.36 -21.16
N ALA A 126 5.02 -5.13 -22.40
CA ALA A 126 4.41 -4.18 -23.31
C ALA A 126 4.63 -4.58 -24.76
N PHE A 127 3.85 -3.99 -25.65
CA PHE A 127 4.14 -3.96 -27.08
C PHE A 127 3.47 -2.74 -27.69
N PHE A 128 4.08 -2.18 -28.72
CA PHE A 128 3.53 -1.06 -29.46
C PHE A 128 3.21 -1.49 -30.89
N ILE A 129 2.05 -1.04 -31.40
CA ILE A 129 1.68 -1.26 -32.80
C ILE A 129 1.42 0.09 -33.45
N THR A 130 2.15 0.35 -34.53
CA THR A 130 2.01 1.53 -35.38
C THR A 130 0.67 1.49 -36.13
N THR A 131 -0.12 2.54 -35.99
CA THR A 131 -1.42 2.71 -36.66
C THR A 131 -1.39 3.83 -37.70
N ASN A 132 -0.50 4.80 -37.54
CA ASN A 132 -0.27 5.88 -38.49
C ASN A 132 1.22 6.25 -38.51
N LEU A 133 1.73 6.70 -39.66
CA LEU A 133 3.17 6.85 -39.88
C LEU A 133 3.48 8.02 -40.80
N ILE A 134 4.47 8.82 -40.43
CA ILE A 134 5.06 9.86 -41.27
C ILE A 134 6.50 9.45 -41.58
N ILE A 135 6.88 9.52 -42.86
CA ILE A 135 8.19 9.07 -43.35
C ILE A 135 8.85 10.23 -44.07
N THR A 136 10.03 10.63 -43.59
CA THR A 136 10.81 11.70 -44.19
C THR A 136 12.21 11.19 -44.51
N THR A 137 12.54 11.12 -45.80
CA THR A 137 13.91 10.82 -46.25
C THR A 137 14.76 12.07 -46.13
N GLN A 138 15.79 12.03 -45.29
CA GLN A 138 16.61 13.19 -44.95
C GLN A 138 18.07 13.00 -45.37
N ARG A 139 18.71 14.11 -45.71
CA ARG A 139 20.15 14.25 -45.89
C ARG A 139 20.69 15.40 -45.06
N THR A 140 21.95 15.32 -44.62
CA THR A 140 22.60 16.45 -43.95
C THR A 140 22.78 17.61 -44.92
N GLY A 141 22.27 18.79 -44.58
CA GLY A 141 22.31 19.95 -45.47
C GLY A 141 21.72 21.21 -44.85
N LEU A 142 21.39 22.16 -45.72
CA LEU A 142 20.70 23.41 -45.40
C LEU A 142 19.26 23.34 -45.88
N CYS A 143 18.31 23.68 -45.00
CA CYS A 143 16.89 23.74 -45.34
C CYS A 143 16.15 24.73 -44.44
N PRO A 144 14.97 25.23 -44.87
CA PRO A 144 14.08 25.99 -44.00
C PRO A 144 13.63 25.18 -42.77
N ASP A 145 13.66 25.78 -41.57
CA ASP A 145 13.12 25.18 -40.34
C ASP A 145 11.62 25.44 -40.23
N GLU A 146 10.87 24.70 -41.04
CA GLU A 146 9.41 24.78 -41.11
C GLU A 146 8.75 24.20 -39.85
N ASN A 147 7.54 24.66 -39.53
CA ASN A 147 6.71 24.24 -38.37
C ASN A 147 7.06 24.84 -37.00
N ILE A 148 8.02 25.76 -36.91
CA ILE A 148 8.37 26.44 -35.65
C ILE A 148 8.02 27.92 -35.73
N LYS A 149 7.20 28.41 -34.78
CA LYS A 149 6.81 29.83 -34.73
C LYS A 149 8.00 30.74 -34.49
N ASP A 150 8.91 30.34 -33.61
CA ASP A 150 10.13 31.10 -33.24
C ASP A 150 11.20 31.09 -34.34
N ALA A 151 11.01 30.31 -35.42
CA ALA A 151 11.88 30.29 -36.59
C ALA A 151 11.40 31.25 -37.69
N ARG A 152 10.25 31.93 -37.52
CA ARG A 152 9.73 32.89 -38.50
C ARG A 152 10.61 34.13 -38.56
N CYS A 153 10.91 34.57 -39.77
CA CYS A 153 11.76 35.72 -40.04
C CYS A 153 11.16 36.58 -41.16
N HIS A 154 11.46 37.87 -41.11
CA HIS A 154 11.18 38.81 -42.19
C HIS A 154 12.46 39.19 -42.95
N SER A 155 13.61 39.12 -42.29
CA SER A 155 14.92 39.40 -42.87
C SER A 155 16.00 38.49 -42.28
N ASP A 156 17.16 38.41 -42.96
CA ASP A 156 18.32 37.65 -42.50
C ASP A 156 18.79 38.07 -41.09
N ALA A 157 18.53 39.32 -40.68
CA ALA A 157 18.89 39.83 -39.35
C ALA A 157 18.12 39.15 -38.20
N ASP A 158 16.95 38.56 -38.48
CA ASP A 158 16.15 37.84 -37.49
C ASP A 158 16.74 36.44 -37.18
N CYS A 159 17.60 35.93 -38.06
CA CYS A 159 18.22 34.62 -37.95
C CYS A 159 19.67 34.80 -37.45
N LEU A 160 19.99 34.24 -36.29
CA LEU A 160 21.33 34.36 -35.70
C LEU A 160 22.14 33.11 -36.04
N ASP A 161 23.25 33.27 -36.76
CA ASP A 161 24.12 32.14 -37.13
C ASP A 161 24.65 31.42 -35.87
N GLY A 162 24.53 30.09 -35.84
CA GLY A 162 24.91 29.26 -34.70
C GLY A 162 23.84 29.15 -33.59
N ARG A 163 22.72 29.89 -33.69
CA ARG A 163 21.62 29.78 -32.71
C ARG A 163 20.87 28.45 -32.89
N ARG A 164 20.56 27.80 -31.78
CA ARG A 164 19.79 26.55 -31.73
C ARG A 164 18.48 26.82 -31.01
N LEU A 165 17.36 26.60 -31.69
CA LEU A 165 16.04 26.66 -31.07
C LEU A 165 15.78 25.35 -30.32
N LEU A 166 15.16 25.41 -29.14
CA LEU A 166 14.88 24.21 -28.34
C LEU A 166 13.91 23.24 -29.02
N LEU A 167 12.95 23.79 -29.77
CA LEU A 167 12.03 23.02 -30.62
C LEU A 167 12.54 22.88 -32.06
N GLY A 168 13.74 23.42 -32.34
CA GLY A 168 14.44 23.46 -33.62
C GLY A 168 14.82 22.10 -34.17
N HIS A 169 14.92 22.00 -35.50
CA HIS A 169 15.42 20.80 -36.16
C HIS A 169 16.92 20.88 -36.49
N GLY A 170 17.58 22.02 -36.22
CA GLY A 170 19.00 22.23 -36.49
C GLY A 170 19.55 23.54 -35.92
N GLU A 171 20.75 23.88 -36.39
CA GLU A 171 21.45 25.12 -36.03
C GLU A 171 21.25 26.17 -37.13
N GLN A 172 20.83 27.39 -36.77
CA GLN A 172 20.53 28.46 -37.74
C GLN A 172 21.79 28.84 -38.54
N SER A 173 21.62 29.10 -39.85
CA SER A 173 22.70 29.55 -40.75
C SER A 173 22.86 31.07 -40.83
N GLY A 174 21.91 31.82 -40.25
CA GLY A 174 21.85 33.28 -40.35
C GLY A 174 21.08 33.82 -41.56
N ARG A 175 20.44 32.96 -42.36
CA ARG A 175 19.66 33.36 -43.54
C ARG A 175 18.16 33.14 -43.34
N CYS A 176 17.36 34.07 -43.81
CA CYS A 176 15.90 33.99 -43.88
C CYS A 176 15.48 33.54 -45.28
N VAL A 177 14.76 32.42 -45.38
CA VAL A 177 14.34 31.82 -46.65
C VAL A 177 12.83 31.71 -46.72
N THR A 178 12.25 31.88 -47.92
CA THR A 178 10.81 31.77 -48.14
C THR A 178 10.40 30.32 -48.46
N THR A 179 9.34 29.84 -47.81
CA THR A 179 8.83 28.46 -47.95
C THR A 179 8.21 28.17 -49.31
N SER A 180 7.78 29.20 -50.05
CA SER A 180 7.13 29.08 -51.37
C SER A 180 8.09 28.87 -52.55
N GLY A 181 9.40 28.73 -52.32
CA GLY A 181 10.43 28.62 -53.36
C GLY A 181 10.99 27.23 -53.62
N PHE A 182 10.60 26.21 -52.83
CA PHE A 182 11.16 24.86 -52.92
C PHE A 182 10.10 23.83 -53.33
N GLU A 183 9.36 24.11 -54.40
CA GLU A 183 8.77 23.03 -55.20
C GLU A 183 9.92 22.14 -55.70
N LEU A 184 9.81 20.84 -55.44
CA LEU A 184 10.76 19.82 -55.87
C LEU A 184 11.11 19.96 -57.36
N GLY A 185 12.36 20.36 -57.63
CA GLY A 185 13.06 20.05 -58.87
C GLY A 185 13.01 21.11 -59.96
N LYS A 186 13.97 22.04 -59.93
CA LYS A 186 14.64 22.57 -61.15
C LYS A 186 16.01 23.12 -60.76
N PHE A 187 17.04 22.32 -61.02
CA PHE A 187 18.43 22.76 -61.02
C PHE A 187 18.65 23.57 -62.30
N ASP A 188 18.39 24.88 -62.28
CA ASP A 188 18.54 25.71 -63.48
C ASP A 188 20.02 26.07 -63.69
N ARG A 189 20.61 25.47 -64.74
CA ARG A 189 21.89 25.89 -65.30
C ARG A 189 21.60 26.98 -66.34
N ARG A 190 21.98 28.21 -65.99
CA ARG A 190 22.49 29.33 -66.83
C ARG A 190 21.85 30.64 -66.35
N ILE A 191 22.67 31.66 -66.13
CA ILE A 191 22.82 32.79 -67.06
C ILE A 191 23.91 33.71 -66.50
N ASN A 192 24.91 33.96 -67.34
CA ASN A 192 25.87 35.06 -67.23
C ASN A 192 25.15 36.39 -67.53
N GLY A 193 25.54 37.47 -66.85
CA GLY A 193 25.36 38.81 -67.39
C GLY A 193 24.61 39.77 -66.47
N ALA A 194 25.26 40.90 -66.22
CA ALA A 194 24.79 42.04 -65.47
C ALA A 194 23.40 42.55 -65.90
N SER A 195 22.56 42.92 -64.93
CA SER A 195 21.99 44.27 -64.85
C SER A 195 21.29 44.47 -63.51
N SER A 196 21.65 45.60 -62.89
CA SER A 196 20.98 46.18 -61.73
C SER A 196 19.50 46.36 -62.00
N TRP A 197 18.65 45.71 -61.19
CA TRP A 197 17.26 46.11 -61.00
C TRP A 197 16.94 46.11 -59.50
N ARG A 198 16.78 47.32 -58.95
CA ARG A 198 16.08 47.53 -57.68
C ARG A 198 14.64 47.04 -57.88
N ALA A 199 14.22 46.07 -57.08
CA ALA A 199 12.82 45.69 -56.95
C ALA A 199 12.36 46.05 -55.54
N GLU A 200 11.65 47.17 -55.44
CA GLU A 200 10.84 47.53 -54.29
C GLU A 200 9.58 46.64 -54.25
N ALA A 201 9.41 45.98 -53.09
CA ALA A 201 8.18 45.51 -52.46
C ALA A 201 7.14 44.71 -53.28
N ALA A 202 7.03 43.41 -52.98
CA ALA A 202 5.82 42.62 -53.21
C ALA A 202 5.63 41.53 -52.13
N PHE A 203 4.73 41.83 -51.16
CA PHE A 203 4.04 40.96 -50.18
C PHE A 203 4.86 40.08 -49.18
N PRO A 204 4.47 40.03 -47.88
CA PRO A 204 5.17 39.26 -46.86
C PRO A 204 4.78 37.78 -46.95
N SER A 205 5.45 37.02 -47.81
CA SER A 205 5.54 35.58 -47.58
C SER A 205 6.32 35.39 -46.28
N GLU A 206 5.68 34.87 -45.22
CA GLU A 206 6.34 34.56 -43.95
C GLU A 206 7.59 33.71 -44.22
N GLY A 207 8.77 34.32 -44.04
CA GLY A 207 10.04 33.62 -44.17
C GLY A 207 10.29 32.76 -42.93
N VAL A 208 11.16 31.76 -43.08
CA VAL A 208 11.66 30.96 -41.97
C VAL A 208 13.18 30.90 -42.01
N CYS A 209 13.81 30.81 -40.85
CA CYS A 209 15.27 30.72 -40.78
C CYS A 209 15.75 29.39 -41.38
N GLU A 210 16.81 29.47 -42.18
CA GLU A 210 17.52 28.30 -42.70
C GLU A 210 18.37 27.66 -41.60
N VAL A 211 18.36 26.33 -41.52
CA VAL A 211 19.09 25.54 -40.54
C VAL A 211 20.04 24.53 -41.18
N ARG A 212 21.19 24.32 -40.53
CA ARG A 212 22.14 23.23 -40.76
C ARG A 212 21.67 22.03 -39.94
N GLY A 213 21.28 20.97 -40.62
CA GLY A 213 20.73 19.79 -39.96
C GLY A 213 20.30 18.70 -40.94
N TRP A 214 19.33 17.89 -40.52
CA TRP A 214 18.74 16.85 -41.36
C TRP A 214 17.60 17.41 -42.20
N CYS A 215 17.80 17.43 -43.52
CA CYS A 215 16.96 18.14 -44.47
C CYS A 215 16.36 17.19 -45.53
N PRO A 216 15.10 17.38 -45.95
CA PRO A 216 14.15 18.38 -45.45
C PRO A 216 13.71 18.08 -44.00
N VAL A 217 13.23 19.11 -43.30
CA VAL A 217 12.60 18.94 -41.98
C VAL A 217 11.30 18.14 -42.11
N GLU A 218 10.85 17.54 -41.00
CA GLU A 218 9.62 16.76 -40.99
C GLU A 218 8.39 17.66 -41.10
N HIS A 219 7.44 17.29 -41.96
CA HIS A 219 6.11 17.89 -41.96
C HIS A 219 5.19 17.11 -40.99
N ASP A 220 4.76 17.77 -39.92
CA ASP A 220 3.92 17.16 -38.88
C ASP A 220 2.43 17.11 -39.25
N ILE A 221 2.14 16.59 -40.45
CA ILE A 221 0.79 16.41 -40.99
C ILE A 221 0.63 14.93 -41.37
N GLY A 222 -0.51 14.33 -41.04
CA GLY A 222 -0.79 12.94 -41.38
C GLY A 222 -0.75 12.72 -42.91
N PRO A 223 -0.34 11.53 -43.38
CA PRO A 223 -0.13 11.30 -44.81
C PRO A 223 -1.44 11.28 -45.63
N LEU A 224 -2.59 11.00 -45.01
CA LEU A 224 -3.89 10.87 -45.68
C LEU A 224 -4.78 12.11 -45.49
N ARG A 225 -5.54 12.46 -46.54
CA ARG A 225 -6.57 13.50 -46.48
C ARG A 225 -7.67 13.08 -45.49
N ASN A 226 -8.14 14.03 -44.67
CA ASN A 226 -9.15 13.85 -43.62
C ASN A 226 -8.70 13.18 -42.31
N ASN A 227 -7.41 13.21 -41.96
CA ASN A 227 -6.90 12.68 -40.69
C ASN A 227 -7.34 11.23 -40.42
N THR A 228 -7.28 10.38 -41.46
CA THR A 228 -7.57 8.95 -41.33
C THR A 228 -6.29 8.18 -40.97
N PRO A 229 -6.38 7.09 -40.20
CA PRO A 229 -5.22 6.28 -39.88
C PRO A 229 -4.75 5.51 -41.13
N LEU A 230 -3.44 5.51 -41.38
CA LEU A 230 -2.85 4.82 -42.52
C LEU A 230 -3.07 3.30 -42.47
N PHE A 231 -3.00 2.70 -41.29
CA PHE A 231 -3.06 1.24 -41.11
C PHE A 231 -4.35 0.79 -40.42
N ARG A 232 -5.49 0.89 -41.12
CA ARG A 232 -6.77 0.40 -40.59
C ARG A 232 -6.79 -1.12 -40.38
N ASP A 233 -6.08 -1.87 -41.23
CA ASP A 233 -5.96 -3.34 -41.16
C ASP A 233 -5.34 -3.83 -39.84
N VAL A 234 -4.65 -2.97 -39.09
CA VAL A 234 -4.09 -3.31 -37.77
C VAL A 234 -5.17 -3.76 -36.77
N GLN A 235 -6.42 -3.34 -36.96
CA GLN A 235 -7.54 -3.84 -36.14
C GLN A 235 -7.70 -5.37 -36.22
N ASP A 236 -7.22 -6.01 -37.30
CA ASP A 236 -7.31 -7.45 -37.55
C ASP A 236 -6.08 -8.23 -37.09
N PHE A 237 -5.09 -7.52 -36.55
CA PHE A 237 -3.89 -8.16 -36.03
C PHE A 237 -4.24 -8.98 -34.80
N THR A 238 -3.54 -10.10 -34.65
CA THR A 238 -3.70 -11.00 -33.53
C THR A 238 -2.46 -10.95 -32.64
N VAL A 239 -2.68 -10.97 -31.33
CA VAL A 239 -1.63 -10.96 -30.32
C VAL A 239 -1.77 -12.22 -29.49
N LEU A 240 -0.73 -13.05 -29.51
CA LEU A 240 -0.60 -14.19 -28.60
C LEU A 240 0.09 -13.72 -27.32
N LEU A 241 -0.60 -13.81 -26.20
CA LEU A 241 -0.08 -13.48 -24.88
C LEU A 241 0.30 -14.78 -24.14
N LYS A 242 1.58 -14.95 -23.82
CA LYS A 242 2.03 -16.05 -22.97
C LYS A 242 2.42 -15.49 -21.61
N ASN A 243 1.65 -15.84 -20.59
CA ASN A 243 1.86 -15.39 -19.24
C ASN A 243 2.13 -16.58 -18.32
N TYR A 244 3.16 -16.44 -17.49
CA TYR A 244 3.58 -17.42 -16.48
C TYR A 244 3.51 -16.75 -15.11
N VAL A 245 3.03 -17.49 -14.11
CA VAL A 245 3.00 -17.05 -12.72
C VAL A 245 3.61 -18.13 -11.83
N ASP A 246 4.42 -17.71 -10.86
CA ASP A 246 5.09 -18.57 -9.87
C ASP A 246 4.69 -18.12 -8.47
N PHE A 247 4.03 -19.01 -7.73
CA PHE A 247 3.66 -18.83 -6.33
C PHE A 247 4.68 -19.53 -5.43
N PRO A 248 5.71 -18.83 -4.92
CA PRO A 248 6.85 -19.45 -4.25
C PRO A 248 6.46 -20.18 -2.96
N VAL A 249 5.50 -19.66 -2.19
CA VAL A 249 5.03 -20.26 -0.93
C VAL A 249 4.45 -21.66 -1.18
N PHE A 250 3.75 -21.85 -2.29
CA PHE A 250 3.11 -23.12 -2.64
C PHE A 250 3.92 -23.97 -3.63
N ARG A 251 5.08 -23.47 -4.08
CA ARG A 251 5.91 -24.07 -5.15
C ARG A 251 5.08 -24.42 -6.40
N LEU A 252 4.15 -23.53 -6.75
CA LEU A 252 3.19 -23.75 -7.82
C LEU A 252 3.46 -22.79 -8.97
N LYS A 253 3.75 -23.35 -10.14
CA LYS A 253 3.93 -22.60 -11.39
C LYS A 253 2.75 -22.85 -12.29
N LEU A 254 2.10 -21.78 -12.73
CA LEU A 254 0.98 -21.82 -13.67
C LEU A 254 1.31 -20.99 -14.90
N ARG A 255 0.57 -21.26 -15.97
CA ARG A 255 0.62 -20.48 -17.20
C ARG A 255 -0.77 -20.38 -17.79
N ASN A 256 -1.04 -19.32 -18.54
CA ASN A 256 -2.38 -19.08 -19.09
C ASN A 256 -2.79 -20.04 -20.21
N ILE A 257 -1.84 -20.69 -20.88
CA ILE A 257 -2.11 -21.65 -21.93
C ILE A 257 -2.32 -23.03 -21.30
N ASP A 258 -3.55 -23.56 -21.35
CA ASP A 258 -3.84 -24.90 -20.85
C ASP A 258 -3.02 -25.96 -21.61
N ASP A 259 -2.33 -26.84 -20.87
CA ASP A 259 -1.56 -27.97 -21.42
C ASP A 259 -2.45 -29.08 -21.98
N LEU A 260 -3.74 -29.11 -21.62
CA LEU A 260 -4.71 -30.07 -22.15
C LEU A 260 -5.17 -29.74 -23.58
N GLN A 261 -4.83 -28.57 -24.11
CA GLN A 261 -5.29 -28.10 -25.41
C GLN A 261 -4.31 -28.43 -26.54
N ASN A 262 -4.86 -28.84 -27.69
CA ASN A 262 -4.09 -29.24 -28.86
C ASN A 262 -3.48 -28.03 -29.60
N ARG A 263 -2.39 -28.25 -30.34
CA ARG A 263 -1.76 -27.20 -31.19
C ARG A 263 -2.75 -26.54 -32.17
N SER A 264 -3.73 -27.31 -32.66
CA SER A 264 -4.79 -26.82 -33.56
C SER A 264 -5.72 -25.80 -32.90
N TYR A 265 -5.93 -25.88 -31.59
CA TYR A 265 -6.71 -24.90 -30.84
C TYR A 265 -6.02 -23.53 -30.85
N LEU A 266 -4.72 -23.47 -30.52
CA LEU A 266 -3.97 -22.20 -30.52
C LEU A 266 -3.92 -21.53 -31.90
N GLN A 267 -3.98 -22.32 -32.97
CA GLN A 267 -4.03 -21.79 -34.33
C GLN A 267 -5.36 -21.08 -34.63
N SER A 268 -6.48 -21.58 -34.12
CA SER A 268 -7.84 -21.14 -34.50
C SER A 268 -8.55 -20.28 -33.44
N CYS A 269 -8.33 -20.49 -32.15
CA CYS A 269 -9.06 -19.80 -31.07
C CYS A 269 -8.88 -18.28 -31.14
N ILE A 270 -9.91 -17.50 -30.84
CA ILE A 270 -9.83 -16.05 -30.65
C ILE A 270 -10.58 -15.74 -29.36
N TYR A 271 -9.96 -14.99 -28.46
CA TYR A 271 -10.53 -14.62 -27.18
C TYR A 271 -11.89 -13.94 -27.34
N HIS A 272 -12.87 -14.39 -26.57
CA HIS A 272 -14.15 -13.71 -26.40
C HIS A 272 -14.61 -13.91 -24.95
N PRO A 273 -15.10 -12.86 -24.26
CA PRO A 273 -15.43 -12.94 -22.83
C PRO A 273 -16.41 -14.07 -22.49
N ASP A 274 -17.48 -14.25 -23.27
CA ASP A 274 -18.47 -15.30 -22.99
C ASP A 274 -18.24 -16.64 -23.71
N ARG A 275 -17.73 -16.61 -24.95
CA ARG A 275 -17.65 -17.79 -25.81
C ARG A 275 -16.36 -18.60 -25.58
N ASP A 276 -15.24 -17.90 -25.40
CA ASP A 276 -13.93 -18.52 -25.22
C ASP A 276 -13.02 -17.61 -24.36
N PRO A 277 -13.26 -17.54 -23.04
CA PRO A 277 -12.51 -16.68 -22.14
C PRO A 277 -11.08 -17.17 -21.87
N HIS A 278 -10.76 -18.41 -22.24
CA HIS A 278 -9.47 -19.03 -21.95
C HIS A 278 -8.48 -18.94 -23.12
N CYS A 279 -8.92 -18.53 -24.30
CA CYS A 279 -8.02 -18.35 -25.43
C CYS A 279 -7.01 -17.21 -25.18
N PRO A 280 -5.71 -17.45 -25.32
CA PRO A 280 -4.65 -16.45 -25.10
C PRO A 280 -4.36 -15.60 -26.35
N LYS A 281 -5.17 -15.70 -27.41
CA LYS A 281 -4.99 -14.99 -28.69
C LYS A 281 -6.07 -13.93 -28.84
N PHE A 282 -5.64 -12.67 -28.89
CA PHE A 282 -6.53 -11.51 -28.89
C PHE A 282 -6.46 -10.80 -30.24
N ARG A 283 -7.60 -10.33 -30.74
CA ARG A 283 -7.61 -9.40 -31.88
C ARG A 283 -7.50 -7.97 -31.38
N VAL A 284 -6.69 -7.15 -32.02
CA VAL A 284 -6.41 -5.76 -31.61
C VAL A 284 -7.69 -4.92 -31.57
N GLY A 285 -8.55 -5.05 -32.59
CA GLY A 285 -9.84 -4.36 -32.64
C GLY A 285 -10.78 -4.74 -31.49
N ASP A 286 -10.79 -6.02 -31.09
CA ASP A 286 -11.65 -6.50 -30.00
C ASP A 286 -11.18 -5.99 -28.63
N ILE A 287 -9.87 -5.86 -28.43
CA ILE A 287 -9.30 -5.24 -27.23
C ILE A 287 -9.76 -3.78 -27.14
N ILE A 288 -9.60 -3.00 -28.21
CA ILE A 288 -9.93 -1.57 -28.22
C ILE A 288 -11.45 -1.36 -28.05
N LYS A 289 -12.27 -2.20 -28.69
CA LYS A 289 -13.72 -2.16 -28.57
C LYS A 289 -14.20 -2.36 -27.13
N GLN A 290 -13.53 -3.24 -26.36
CA GLN A 290 -13.83 -3.46 -24.94
C GLN A 290 -13.44 -2.29 -24.03
N THR A 291 -12.66 -1.32 -24.53
CA THR A 291 -12.37 -0.09 -23.79
C THR A 291 -13.40 1.03 -24.03
N ASP A 292 -14.56 0.73 -24.62
CA ASP A 292 -15.61 1.69 -25.04
C ASP A 292 -15.11 2.79 -26.00
N ASN A 293 -14.06 2.49 -26.78
CA ASN A 293 -13.50 3.40 -27.76
C ASN A 293 -13.58 2.81 -29.19
N SER A 294 -13.69 3.69 -30.18
CA SER A 294 -13.57 3.29 -31.59
C SER A 294 -12.10 3.18 -32.00
N PHE A 295 -11.75 2.17 -32.80
CA PHE A 295 -10.38 1.97 -33.30
C PHE A 295 -9.86 3.21 -34.03
N ASP A 296 -10.67 3.80 -34.92
CA ASP A 296 -10.27 4.93 -35.73
C ASP A 296 -9.89 6.15 -34.86
N SER A 297 -10.59 6.38 -33.73
CA SER A 297 -10.30 7.51 -32.84
C SER A 297 -8.94 7.43 -32.14
N ILE A 298 -8.48 6.22 -31.78
CA ILE A 298 -7.18 6.00 -31.14
C ILE A 298 -6.07 5.85 -32.18
N ALA A 299 -6.38 5.31 -33.36
CA ALA A 299 -5.41 5.00 -34.40
C ALA A 299 -4.77 6.24 -35.06
N VAL A 300 -5.44 7.40 -35.07
CA VAL A 300 -4.92 8.61 -35.72
C VAL A 300 -3.77 9.24 -34.93
N LYS A 301 -3.95 9.39 -33.61
CA LYS A 301 -2.98 10.06 -32.72
C LYS A 301 -2.23 9.10 -31.80
N GLY A 302 -2.61 7.82 -31.79
CA GLY A 302 -2.11 6.83 -30.84
C GLY A 302 -2.76 6.93 -29.46
N GLY A 303 -2.36 6.02 -28.57
CA GLY A 303 -2.82 5.97 -27.18
C GLY A 303 -2.19 4.82 -26.40
N VAL A 304 -2.63 4.63 -25.15
CA VAL A 304 -2.07 3.62 -24.25
C VAL A 304 -3.20 2.79 -23.65
N VAL A 305 -3.17 1.48 -23.92
CA VAL A 305 -4.17 0.52 -23.44
C VAL A 305 -3.53 -0.43 -22.43
N ARG A 306 -4.21 -0.67 -21.32
CA ARG A 306 -3.83 -1.68 -20.33
C ARG A 306 -4.55 -3.00 -20.61
N ILE A 307 -3.80 -4.08 -20.57
CA ILE A 307 -4.29 -5.45 -20.51
C ILE A 307 -3.98 -5.96 -19.11
N VAL A 308 -5.00 -6.19 -18.30
CA VAL A 308 -4.82 -6.77 -16.95
C VAL A 308 -5.07 -8.27 -17.02
N VAL A 309 -4.10 -9.05 -16.54
CA VAL A 309 -4.20 -10.50 -16.39
C VAL A 309 -4.35 -10.80 -14.90
N ASN A 310 -5.57 -11.12 -14.48
CA ASN A 310 -5.89 -11.35 -13.07
C ASN A 310 -5.96 -12.85 -12.76
N TRP A 311 -5.14 -13.29 -11.83
CA TRP A 311 -5.12 -14.64 -11.26
C TRP A 311 -5.60 -14.58 -9.82
N ASP A 312 -6.84 -15.00 -9.56
CA ASP A 312 -7.37 -15.22 -8.21
C ASP A 312 -7.59 -16.72 -8.03
N CYS A 313 -6.57 -17.40 -7.53
CA CYS A 313 -6.58 -18.85 -7.36
C CYS A 313 -7.02 -19.24 -5.95
N ASN A 314 -8.06 -20.07 -5.86
CA ASN A 314 -8.32 -20.85 -4.65
C ASN A 314 -7.75 -22.28 -4.81
N LEU A 315 -6.69 -22.58 -4.06
CA LEU A 315 -5.97 -23.86 -4.13
C LEU A 315 -6.52 -24.93 -3.17
N ASP A 316 -7.62 -24.67 -2.47
CA ASP A 316 -8.24 -25.64 -1.55
C ASP A 316 -8.86 -26.82 -2.30
N TRP A 317 -9.53 -26.54 -3.41
CA TRP A 317 -10.20 -27.56 -4.22
C TRP A 317 -9.29 -28.21 -5.27
N ASP A 318 -8.19 -27.54 -5.64
CA ASP A 318 -7.22 -28.04 -6.61
C ASP A 318 -5.81 -27.61 -6.21
N SER A 319 -5.11 -28.51 -5.52
CA SER A 319 -3.74 -28.29 -5.04
C SER A 319 -2.72 -28.17 -6.18
N ARG A 320 -3.07 -28.58 -7.41
CA ARG A 320 -2.22 -28.45 -8.60
C ARG A 320 -2.59 -27.22 -9.45
N GLY A 321 -3.62 -26.46 -9.05
CA GLY A 321 -4.01 -25.19 -9.69
C GLY A 321 -4.46 -25.30 -11.15
N ARG A 322 -4.87 -26.47 -11.64
CA ARG A 322 -5.33 -26.67 -13.03
C ARG A 322 -6.61 -25.90 -13.32
N LYS A 323 -7.48 -25.75 -12.33
CA LYS A 323 -8.70 -24.93 -12.43
C LYS A 323 -8.46 -23.44 -12.20
N CYS A 324 -7.25 -23.04 -11.82
CA CYS A 324 -6.94 -21.62 -11.73
C CYS A 324 -6.61 -21.09 -13.12
N VAL A 325 -7.49 -20.25 -13.63
CA VAL A 325 -7.41 -19.67 -14.96
C VAL A 325 -7.43 -18.15 -14.84
N PRO A 326 -6.68 -17.42 -15.67
CA PRO A 326 -6.65 -15.98 -15.61
C PRO A 326 -7.92 -15.37 -16.20
N LEU A 327 -8.30 -14.22 -15.66
CA LEU A 327 -9.30 -13.33 -16.23
C LEU A 327 -8.62 -12.13 -16.86
N TYR A 328 -9.06 -11.79 -18.08
CA TYR A 328 -8.53 -10.67 -18.85
C TYR A 328 -9.48 -9.48 -18.77
N THR A 329 -8.94 -8.29 -18.49
CA THR A 329 -9.70 -7.04 -18.57
C THR A 329 -8.89 -5.98 -19.29
N PHE A 330 -9.58 -5.10 -20.03
CA PHE A 330 -8.96 -4.10 -20.88
C PHE A 330 -9.42 -2.70 -20.46
N SER A 331 -8.50 -1.76 -20.39
CA SER A 331 -8.82 -0.37 -20.03
C SER A 331 -7.88 0.60 -20.71
N ARG A 332 -8.38 1.72 -21.24
CA ARG A 332 -7.54 2.81 -21.73
C ARG A 332 -6.91 3.57 -20.56
N ILE A 333 -5.60 3.83 -20.60
CA ILE A 333 -4.86 4.56 -19.55
C ILE A 333 -4.73 6.04 -19.90
N ASP A 334 -4.50 6.37 -21.17
CA ASP A 334 -4.34 7.75 -21.61
C ASP A 334 -5.66 8.53 -21.61
N ASP A 335 -5.58 9.83 -21.30
CA ASP A 335 -6.75 10.70 -21.32
C ASP A 335 -7.09 11.13 -22.76
N ALA A 336 -8.12 10.50 -23.31
CA ALA A 336 -8.65 10.80 -24.63
C ALA A 336 -9.15 12.25 -24.78
N LYS A 337 -9.53 12.91 -23.69
CA LYS A 337 -10.15 14.25 -23.68
C LYS A 337 -9.16 15.38 -23.40
N ALA A 338 -7.94 15.07 -22.94
CA ALA A 338 -6.92 16.05 -22.56
C ALA A 338 -6.69 17.11 -23.64
N ASN A 339 -6.71 18.42 -23.35
CA ASN A 339 -6.62 19.44 -24.40
C ASN A 339 -5.22 19.60 -25.03
N LEU A 340 -4.17 19.21 -24.32
CA LEU A 340 -2.77 19.30 -24.75
C LEU A 340 -2.13 17.90 -24.70
N GLY A 341 -1.20 17.62 -25.61
CA GLY A 341 -0.45 16.36 -25.62
C GLY A 341 -1.30 15.11 -25.89
N ARG A 342 -2.37 15.23 -26.70
CA ARG A 342 -3.25 14.10 -27.04
C ARG A 342 -2.51 13.00 -27.80
N GLY A 343 -2.75 11.77 -27.38
CA GLY A 343 -2.27 10.56 -28.03
C GLY A 343 -0.84 10.19 -27.64
N TRP A 344 -0.23 9.34 -28.44
CA TRP A 344 1.10 8.80 -28.20
C TRP A 344 1.83 8.60 -29.53
N ASN A 345 3.00 9.21 -29.65
CA ASN A 345 3.87 9.08 -30.82
C ASN A 345 5.33 9.15 -30.41
N PHE A 346 6.20 8.60 -31.25
CA PHE A 346 7.65 8.74 -31.12
C PHE A 346 8.31 8.80 -32.48
N ARG A 347 9.57 9.24 -32.49
CA ARG A 347 10.40 9.31 -33.69
C ARG A 347 11.56 8.33 -33.58
N HIS A 348 11.88 7.66 -34.67
CA HIS A 348 13.09 6.87 -34.81
C HIS A 348 13.64 7.04 -36.22
N ALA A 349 14.93 6.75 -36.41
CA ALA A 349 15.56 6.89 -37.70
C ALA A 349 16.26 5.59 -38.12
N LEU A 350 16.19 5.29 -39.41
CA LEU A 350 17.02 4.31 -40.07
C LEU A 350 18.16 5.05 -40.78
N VAL A 351 19.37 4.94 -40.26
CA VAL A 351 20.56 5.58 -40.85
C VAL A 351 21.11 4.68 -41.94
N HIS A 352 21.20 5.19 -43.17
CA HIS A 352 21.71 4.44 -44.33
C HIS A 352 23.19 4.70 -44.55
N ASP A 353 23.60 5.95 -44.41
CA ASP A 353 24.99 6.40 -44.50
C ASP A 353 25.23 7.60 -43.55
N LEU A 354 26.45 8.16 -43.53
CA LEU A 354 26.80 9.29 -42.65
C LEU A 354 26.00 10.57 -42.94
N THR A 355 25.48 10.69 -44.16
CA THR A 355 24.80 11.87 -44.68
C THR A 355 23.32 11.65 -44.90
N HIS A 356 22.79 10.43 -44.86
CA HIS A 356 21.44 10.05 -45.27
C HIS A 356 20.78 9.15 -44.22
N ARG A 357 19.54 9.50 -43.87
CA ARG A 357 18.69 8.69 -43.00
C ARG A 357 17.24 8.77 -43.44
N THR A 358 16.45 7.77 -43.08
CA THR A 358 14.99 7.87 -43.12
C THR A 358 14.49 8.08 -41.71
N LEU A 359 13.83 9.21 -41.47
CA LEU A 359 13.13 9.51 -40.23
C LEU A 359 11.71 8.98 -40.30
N PHE A 360 11.30 8.31 -39.24
CA PHE A 360 9.95 7.80 -39.06
C PHE A 360 9.36 8.46 -37.82
N LYS A 361 8.16 9.03 -37.96
CA LYS A 361 7.31 9.39 -36.83
C LYS A 361 6.13 8.44 -36.77
N ALA A 362 6.15 7.56 -35.79
CA ALA A 362 5.14 6.53 -35.60
C ALA A 362 4.11 7.00 -34.57
N TYR A 363 2.84 6.94 -34.95
CA TYR A 363 1.70 7.02 -34.05
C TYR A 363 1.13 5.62 -33.90
N GLY A 364 0.73 5.26 -32.69
CA GLY A 364 0.28 3.90 -32.45
C GLY A 364 -0.25 3.68 -31.05
N VAL A 365 -0.66 2.45 -30.81
CA VAL A 365 -1.21 2.05 -29.52
C VAL A 365 -0.17 1.23 -28.78
N THR A 366 0.20 1.69 -27.59
CA THR A 366 1.02 0.93 -26.65
C THR A 366 0.10 0.09 -25.78
N PHE A 367 0.26 -1.22 -25.83
CA PHE A 367 -0.45 -2.16 -24.96
C PHE A 367 0.47 -2.51 -23.80
N ARG A 368 0.11 -2.10 -22.58
CA ARG A 368 0.82 -2.46 -21.35
C ARG A 368 0.13 -3.59 -20.63
N ILE A 369 0.88 -4.62 -20.29
CA ILE A 369 0.37 -5.79 -19.59
C ILE A 369 0.65 -5.62 -18.10
N SER A 370 -0.40 -5.82 -17.30
CA SER A 370 -0.30 -5.79 -15.84
C SER A 370 -0.81 -7.12 -15.30
N VAL A 371 0.03 -7.83 -14.57
CA VAL A 371 -0.34 -9.12 -13.98
C VAL A 371 -0.64 -8.91 -12.51
N GLN A 372 -1.84 -9.32 -12.10
CA GLN A 372 -2.25 -9.34 -10.70
C GLN A 372 -2.45 -10.80 -10.34
N ALA A 373 -1.69 -11.31 -9.36
CA ALA A 373 -1.73 -12.72 -9.04
C ALA A 373 -1.73 -12.95 -7.54
N ARG A 374 -2.76 -13.68 -7.09
CA ARG A 374 -2.99 -14.07 -5.71
C ARG A 374 -3.45 -15.52 -5.68
N ALA A 375 -2.79 -16.33 -4.86
CA ALA A 375 -3.25 -17.69 -4.56
C ALA A 375 -3.45 -17.85 -3.07
N GLY A 376 -4.55 -18.50 -2.69
CA GLY A 376 -4.88 -18.84 -1.30
C GLY A 376 -4.96 -20.36 -1.11
N LYS A 377 -4.44 -20.84 0.01
CA LYS A 377 -4.58 -22.24 0.45
C LYS A 377 -4.83 -22.28 1.96
N LEU A 378 -5.72 -23.15 2.41
CA LEU A 378 -6.04 -23.38 3.82
C LEU A 378 -4.76 -23.57 4.64
N ASN A 379 -4.63 -22.76 5.69
CA ASN A 379 -3.56 -22.89 6.68
C ASN A 379 -4.14 -22.61 8.08
N LEU A 380 -3.74 -23.41 9.06
CA LEU A 380 -4.19 -23.28 10.44
C LEU A 380 -3.67 -22.01 11.13
N ILE A 381 -2.50 -21.49 10.74
CA ILE A 381 -1.90 -20.29 11.35
C ILE A 381 -2.83 -19.06 11.24
N PRO A 382 -3.27 -18.62 10.05
CA PRO A 382 -4.15 -17.47 9.94
C PRO A 382 -5.55 -17.71 10.54
N ILE A 383 -6.02 -18.96 10.61
CA ILE A 383 -7.23 -19.31 11.36
C ILE A 383 -7.02 -19.03 12.85
N ALA A 384 -5.93 -19.53 13.44
CA ALA A 384 -5.62 -19.32 14.85
C ALA A 384 -5.41 -17.84 15.18
N ILE A 385 -4.74 -17.07 14.32
CA ILE A 385 -4.55 -15.62 14.52
C ILE A 385 -5.88 -14.87 14.42
N ASN A 386 -6.74 -15.18 13.44
CA ASN A 386 -8.01 -14.48 13.28
C ASN A 386 -9.03 -14.85 14.37
N VAL A 387 -9.00 -16.10 14.86
CA VAL A 387 -9.79 -16.53 16.02
C VAL A 387 -9.21 -15.94 17.32
N GLY A 388 -7.89 -15.95 17.47
CA GLY A 388 -7.17 -15.41 18.63
C GLY A 388 -7.32 -13.90 18.77
N SER A 389 -7.17 -13.13 17.69
CA SER A 389 -7.46 -11.68 17.69
C SER A 389 -8.95 -11.39 17.89
N GLY A 390 -9.84 -12.26 17.41
CA GLY A 390 -11.27 -12.19 17.67
C GLY A 390 -11.64 -12.40 19.14
N LEU A 391 -10.91 -13.28 19.85
CA LEU A 391 -11.05 -13.51 21.29
C LEU A 391 -10.26 -12.49 22.14
N GLY A 392 -9.16 -11.98 21.58
CA GLY A 392 -8.23 -11.03 22.21
C GLY A 392 -8.66 -9.56 22.11
N LEU A 393 -9.86 -9.28 21.59
CA LEU A 393 -10.51 -7.97 21.67
C LEU A 393 -10.77 -7.52 23.13
N LEU A 394 -10.65 -8.41 24.11
CA LEU A 394 -10.65 -8.07 25.53
C LEU A 394 -9.20 -7.87 26.02
N ALA A 395 -8.73 -6.63 26.02
CA ALA A 395 -7.44 -6.28 26.62
C ALA A 395 -7.55 -6.20 28.14
N VAL A 396 -6.59 -6.77 28.87
CA VAL A 396 -6.52 -6.71 30.33
C VAL A 396 -5.52 -5.65 30.78
N VAL A 397 -5.94 -4.74 31.66
CA VAL A 397 -5.13 -3.64 32.18
C VAL A 397 -4.95 -3.79 33.68
N ALA A 398 -3.72 -3.74 34.16
CA ALA A 398 -3.44 -3.61 35.60
C ALA A 398 -3.33 -2.13 35.99
N MET A 399 -4.12 -1.71 36.99
CA MET A 399 -4.14 -0.36 37.53
C MET A 399 -3.52 -0.32 38.93
N PHE A 400 -2.43 0.41 39.09
CA PHE A 400 -1.73 0.55 40.36
C PHE A 400 -2.14 1.84 41.07
N LEU A 401 -2.56 1.74 42.33
CA LEU A 401 -2.86 2.90 43.17
C LEU A 401 -1.63 3.31 44.00
N GLY A 402 -1.34 4.61 44.02
CA GLY A 402 -0.11 5.12 44.61
C GLY A 402 -0.19 5.59 46.06
N SER A 403 -1.31 5.44 46.76
CA SER A 403 -1.50 6.06 48.08
C SER A 403 -2.11 5.13 49.11
N VAL A 404 -1.57 5.14 50.32
CA VAL A 404 -2.15 4.49 51.51
C VAL A 404 -2.67 5.51 52.55
N ARG A 405 -2.63 6.81 52.25
CA ARG A 405 -3.11 7.86 53.18
C ARG A 405 -4.63 7.76 53.40
N GLU A 406 -5.06 8.00 54.63
CA GLU A 406 -6.48 8.18 54.96
C GLU A 406 -7.09 9.34 54.15
N GLY A 407 -8.30 9.15 53.65
CA GLY A 407 -8.98 10.16 52.82
C GLY A 407 -8.30 10.44 51.48
N ARG A 408 -7.52 9.48 50.94
CA ARG A 408 -6.86 9.61 49.64
C ARG A 408 -7.85 9.91 48.51
N MET A 409 -7.39 10.68 47.54
CA MET A 409 -8.14 10.96 46.31
C MET A 409 -7.93 9.89 45.23
N ALA A 410 -7.06 8.90 45.48
CA ALA A 410 -6.78 7.78 44.57
C ALA A 410 -8.06 7.04 44.19
N ASP A 411 -8.97 6.82 45.16
CA ASP A 411 -10.21 6.06 44.95
C ASP A 411 -11.12 6.74 43.93
N ARG A 412 -11.23 8.08 43.99
CA ARG A 412 -12.03 8.86 43.04
C ARG A 412 -11.45 8.78 41.63
N VAL A 413 -10.13 8.94 41.52
CA VAL A 413 -9.42 8.88 40.24
C VAL A 413 -9.50 7.47 39.64
N ALA A 414 -9.31 6.43 40.46
CA ALA A 414 -9.40 5.03 40.06
C ALA A 414 -10.78 4.71 39.47
N LYS A 415 -11.88 5.15 40.11
CA LYS A 415 -13.23 4.97 39.59
C LYS A 415 -13.43 5.61 38.22
N VAL A 416 -12.99 6.85 38.02
CA VAL A 416 -13.10 7.56 36.71
C VAL A 416 -12.33 6.80 35.63
N VAL A 417 -11.10 6.37 35.93
CA VAL A 417 -10.25 5.64 34.99
C VAL A 417 -10.85 4.27 34.67
N GLN A 418 -11.32 3.55 35.69
CA GLN A 418 -11.97 2.25 35.55
C GLN A 418 -13.21 2.35 34.67
N GLN A 419 -14.14 3.27 34.96
CA GLN A 419 -15.33 3.48 34.14
C GLN A 419 -14.97 3.84 32.69
N SER A 420 -13.89 4.60 32.49
CA SER A 420 -13.42 4.98 31.16
C SER A 420 -12.79 3.81 30.38
N LEU A 421 -12.16 2.86 31.07
CA LEU A 421 -11.64 1.61 30.51
C LEU A 421 -12.76 0.60 30.22
N GLU A 422 -13.74 0.49 31.12
CA GLU A 422 -14.91 -0.38 30.94
C GLU A 422 -15.75 0.06 29.73
N LYS A 423 -15.89 1.37 29.49
CA LYS A 423 -16.49 1.93 28.25
C LYS A 423 -15.74 1.50 26.97
N ARG A 424 -14.49 1.07 27.09
CA ARG A 424 -13.63 0.58 26.00
C ARG A 424 -13.49 -0.94 26.01
N GLU A 425 -14.35 -1.63 26.75
CA GLU A 425 -14.39 -3.10 26.85
C GLU A 425 -13.07 -3.72 27.35
N MET A 426 -12.29 -2.97 28.13
CA MET A 426 -11.07 -3.45 28.77
C MET A 426 -11.38 -3.98 30.17
N LEU A 427 -10.76 -5.12 30.53
CA LEU A 427 -10.83 -5.66 31.88
C LEU A 427 -9.79 -4.97 32.75
N VAL A 428 -10.16 -4.60 33.98
CA VAL A 428 -9.29 -3.84 34.89
C VAL A 428 -8.99 -4.68 36.13
N GLN A 429 -7.70 -4.88 36.41
CA GLN A 429 -7.20 -5.49 37.63
C GLN A 429 -6.59 -4.40 38.51
N ILE A 430 -7.14 -4.17 39.70
CA ILE A 430 -6.67 -3.10 40.59
C ILE A 430 -5.64 -3.68 41.57
N PHE A 431 -4.47 -3.06 41.60
CA PHE A 431 -3.39 -3.31 42.56
C PHE A 431 -3.32 -2.15 43.54
N ASP A 432 -3.81 -2.39 44.74
CA ASP A 432 -3.91 -1.39 45.79
C ASP A 432 -3.03 -1.75 47.00
N PRO A 433 -2.01 -0.95 47.33
CA PRO A 433 -1.19 -1.19 48.51
C PRO A 433 -1.95 -0.98 49.82
N LEU A 434 -3.11 -0.30 49.84
CA LEU A 434 -3.92 -0.15 51.05
C LEU A 434 -4.70 -1.42 51.39
N GLU A 435 -5.17 -2.15 50.38
CA GLU A 435 -5.89 -3.42 50.56
C GLU A 435 -4.94 -4.60 50.80
N ARG A 436 -3.66 -4.46 50.43
CA ARG A 436 -2.62 -5.48 50.57
C ARG A 436 -1.47 -5.00 51.43
N GLU A 437 -1.56 -5.28 52.74
CA GLU A 437 -0.56 -4.86 53.72
C GLU A 437 0.84 -5.42 53.44
N GLU A 438 0.93 -6.55 52.72
CA GLU A 438 2.18 -7.19 52.31
C GLU A 438 3.06 -6.26 51.46
N TYR A 439 2.47 -5.31 50.73
CA TYR A 439 3.21 -4.35 49.91
C TYR A 439 3.80 -3.16 50.67
N HIS A 440 3.44 -2.96 51.94
CA HIS A 440 3.88 -1.80 52.70
C HIS A 440 5.40 -1.78 52.93
N ILE A 441 6.02 -2.94 53.12
CA ILE A 441 7.46 -3.07 53.39
C ILE A 441 8.05 -4.17 52.51
N LEU A 442 8.79 -3.75 51.48
CA LEU A 442 9.58 -4.67 50.67
C LEU A 442 10.74 -5.26 51.49
N ARG A 443 10.66 -6.56 51.78
CA ARG A 443 11.76 -7.30 52.44
C ARG A 443 12.66 -8.01 51.43
N LYS A 444 12.06 -8.69 50.46
CA LYS A 444 12.76 -9.48 49.45
C LYS A 444 11.91 -9.53 48.17
N PRO A 445 12.38 -8.99 47.04
CA PRO A 445 11.71 -9.13 45.75
C PRO A 445 11.62 -10.58 45.29
N ILE A 446 10.62 -10.91 44.46
CA ILE A 446 10.39 -12.30 43.98
C ILE A 446 11.64 -12.91 43.30
N HIS A 447 12.38 -12.12 42.53
CA HIS A 447 13.57 -12.57 41.79
C HIS A 447 14.83 -12.75 42.65
N PHE A 448 14.77 -12.42 43.95
CA PHE A 448 15.87 -12.65 44.90
C PHE A 448 15.71 -13.95 45.69
N TYR A 449 14.60 -14.67 45.54
CA TYR A 449 14.43 -16.00 46.12
C TYR A 449 15.24 -17.03 45.33
N SER A 450 16.02 -17.83 46.04
CA SER A 450 16.79 -18.93 45.46
C SER A 450 15.90 -20.15 45.20
N LEU A 451 16.36 -21.08 44.35
CA LEU A 451 15.61 -22.30 43.98
C LEU A 451 15.17 -23.18 45.17
N ASN A 452 15.82 -23.04 46.33
CA ASN A 452 15.56 -23.83 47.52
C ASN A 452 14.73 -23.09 48.59
N GLU A 453 14.32 -21.84 48.33
CA GLU A 453 13.52 -21.04 49.25
C GLU A 453 12.06 -20.99 48.78
N GLU A 454 11.12 -21.14 49.71
CA GLU A 454 9.70 -20.98 49.41
C GLU A 454 9.37 -19.50 49.17
N VAL A 455 8.81 -19.20 48.00
CA VAL A 455 8.31 -17.88 47.65
C VAL A 455 6.90 -17.72 48.24
N PRO A 456 6.59 -16.60 48.91
CA PRO A 456 5.23 -16.31 49.37
C PRO A 456 4.20 -16.40 48.23
N GLU A 457 3.07 -17.06 48.49
CA GLU A 457 2.03 -17.34 47.49
C GLU A 457 1.52 -16.07 46.79
N TYR A 458 1.26 -15.01 47.56
CA TYR A 458 0.78 -13.73 47.02
C TYR A 458 1.73 -13.12 45.98
N LEU A 459 3.05 -13.26 46.16
CA LEU A 459 4.03 -12.73 45.20
C LEU A 459 4.00 -13.50 43.88
N VAL A 460 3.78 -14.82 43.94
CA VAL A 460 3.68 -15.65 42.74
C VAL A 460 2.40 -15.34 41.99
N GLU A 461 1.26 -15.28 42.69
CA GLU A 461 -0.06 -14.97 42.12
C GLU A 461 -0.08 -13.59 41.46
N ASP A 462 0.42 -12.57 42.16
CA ASP A 462 0.42 -11.20 41.65
C ASP A 462 1.41 -11.05 40.49
N ASN A 463 2.59 -11.68 40.57
CA ASN A 463 3.54 -11.66 39.46
C ASN A 463 2.93 -12.29 38.19
N GLN A 464 2.20 -13.40 38.34
CA GLN A 464 1.53 -14.04 37.21
C GLN A 464 0.40 -13.17 36.65
N THR A 465 -0.42 -12.59 37.53
CA THR A 465 -1.49 -11.66 37.13
C THR A 465 -0.93 -10.47 36.34
N LEU A 466 0.20 -9.93 36.80
CA LEU A 466 0.88 -8.85 36.10
C LEU A 466 1.45 -9.29 34.76
N LEU A 467 1.99 -10.52 34.64
CA LEU A 467 2.46 -11.09 33.38
C LEU A 467 1.34 -11.25 32.35
N ASP A 468 0.13 -11.57 32.79
CA ASP A 468 -1.06 -11.79 31.95
C ASP A 468 -1.74 -10.48 31.50
N CYS A 469 -1.45 -9.35 32.15
CA CYS A 469 -1.94 -8.04 31.73
C CYS A 469 -1.26 -7.56 30.43
N ASP A 470 -2.04 -6.93 29.54
CA ASP A 470 -1.61 -6.38 28.25
C ASP A 470 -1.07 -4.95 28.37
N ALA A 471 -1.48 -4.20 29.40
CA ALA A 471 -1.08 -2.82 29.65
C ALA A 471 -1.18 -2.45 31.13
N TYR A 472 -0.59 -1.31 31.49
CA TYR A 472 -0.60 -0.78 32.86
C TYR A 472 -1.13 0.65 32.93
N ILE A 473 -1.74 1.00 34.06
CA ILE A 473 -2.01 2.39 34.44
C ILE A 473 -1.50 2.64 35.85
N ILE A 474 -0.79 3.75 36.03
CA ILE A 474 -0.33 4.22 37.34
C ILE A 474 -1.18 5.41 37.76
N VAL A 475 -1.94 5.27 38.85
CA VAL A 475 -2.69 6.35 39.48
C VAL A 475 -1.90 6.85 40.68
N CYS A 476 -1.29 8.03 40.58
CA CYS A 476 -0.26 8.47 41.52
C CYS A 476 -0.53 9.89 42.07
N PRO A 477 -0.62 10.07 43.40
CA PRO A 477 -0.53 11.41 43.97
C PRO A 477 0.90 11.94 43.95
N GLU A 478 1.03 13.27 43.94
CA GLU A 478 2.31 13.92 44.19
C GLU A 478 2.53 14.20 45.68
N TYR A 479 3.52 13.54 46.30
CA TYR A 479 3.92 13.80 47.68
C TYR A 479 5.30 14.46 47.72
N ASN A 480 5.36 15.69 48.21
CA ASN A 480 6.61 16.47 48.28
C ASN A 480 7.35 16.54 46.93
N ARG A 481 6.61 16.66 45.82
CA ARG A 481 7.12 16.59 44.44
C ARG A 481 7.80 15.26 44.08
N CYS A 482 7.42 14.15 44.70
CA CYS A 482 8.05 12.85 44.50
C CYS A 482 7.02 11.72 44.43
N ILE A 483 7.47 10.54 43.98
CA ILE A 483 6.73 9.29 43.97
C ILE A 483 6.44 8.87 45.42
N PRO A 484 5.19 8.50 45.76
CA PRO A 484 4.87 7.95 47.08
C PRO A 484 5.61 6.66 47.36
N GLY A 485 6.12 6.51 48.60
CA GLY A 485 6.85 5.31 49.01
C GLY A 485 6.06 4.01 48.88
N ALA A 486 4.73 4.05 49.07
CA ALA A 486 3.87 2.88 48.90
C ALA A 486 3.88 2.36 47.46
N LEU A 487 3.84 3.26 46.47
CA LEU A 487 3.86 2.88 45.05
C LEU A 487 5.20 2.30 44.65
N SER A 488 6.30 2.96 45.03
CA SER A 488 7.65 2.47 44.71
C SER A 488 7.91 1.14 45.41
N ASN A 489 7.48 0.96 46.66
CA ASN A 489 7.59 -0.32 47.36
C ASN A 489 6.82 -1.42 46.62
N MET A 490 5.55 -1.20 46.29
CA MET A 490 4.72 -2.17 45.57
C MET A 490 5.36 -2.60 44.24
N LEU A 491 5.81 -1.65 43.41
CA LEU A 491 6.42 -1.95 42.11
C LEU A 491 7.76 -2.71 42.24
N ASN A 492 8.57 -2.40 43.26
CA ASN A 492 9.86 -3.05 43.50
C ASN A 492 9.76 -4.51 44.01
N HIS A 493 8.56 -5.05 44.25
CA HIS A 493 8.40 -6.48 44.57
C HIS A 493 8.67 -7.37 43.34
N PHE A 494 8.52 -6.84 42.13
CA PHE A 494 8.58 -7.59 40.87
C PHE A 494 9.77 -7.16 40.01
N PRO A 495 10.39 -8.09 39.24
CA PRO A 495 11.50 -7.76 38.36
C PRO A 495 11.04 -6.96 37.13
N PRO A 496 11.96 -6.25 36.44
CA PRO A 496 11.67 -5.60 35.16
C PRO A 496 11.06 -6.55 34.12
N ALA A 497 11.44 -7.83 34.15
CA ALA A 497 10.88 -8.86 33.26
C ALA A 497 9.36 -9.05 33.35
N THR A 498 8.76 -8.76 34.51
CA THR A 498 7.30 -8.83 34.70
C THR A 498 6.58 -7.73 33.92
N PHE A 499 7.21 -6.56 33.85
CA PHE A 499 6.65 -5.34 33.30
C PHE A 499 7.07 -5.05 31.86
N ALA A 500 8.09 -5.76 31.38
CA ALA A 500 8.76 -5.49 30.12
C ALA A 500 7.81 -5.42 28.91
N ALA A 501 8.09 -4.47 28.03
CA ALA A 501 7.42 -4.28 26.74
C ALA A 501 5.91 -4.02 26.81
N LYS A 502 5.39 -3.65 27.98
CA LYS A 502 3.98 -3.29 28.17
C LYS A 502 3.80 -1.78 28.23
N PRO A 503 2.80 -1.22 27.52
CA PRO A 503 2.55 0.20 27.57
C PRO A 503 1.97 0.60 28.93
N VAL A 504 2.42 1.75 29.44
CA VAL A 504 1.97 2.31 30.71
C VAL A 504 1.46 3.73 30.56
N GLY A 505 0.22 3.95 31.01
CA GLY A 505 -0.37 5.29 31.17
C GLY A 505 -0.17 5.81 32.59
N VAL A 506 0.09 7.10 32.74
CA VAL A 506 0.27 7.74 34.06
C VAL A 506 -0.80 8.80 34.28
N VAL A 507 -1.53 8.67 35.38
CA VAL A 507 -2.51 9.62 35.88
C VAL A 507 -1.98 10.20 37.20
N GLY A 508 -1.28 11.32 37.08
CA GLY A 508 -0.86 12.14 38.21
C GLY A 508 -2.02 12.97 38.75
N TYR A 509 -2.08 13.14 40.06
CA TYR A 509 -3.05 14.06 40.67
C TYR A 509 -2.48 14.78 41.89
N SER A 510 -3.01 15.96 42.18
CA SER A 510 -2.72 16.66 43.44
C SER A 510 -3.83 17.65 43.81
N MET A 511 -3.77 18.17 45.05
CA MET A 511 -4.63 19.27 45.48
C MET A 511 -4.18 20.63 44.92
N GLY A 512 -3.01 20.70 44.28
CA GLY A 512 -2.44 21.94 43.77
C GLY A 512 -2.67 22.14 42.28
N ARG A 513 -2.39 23.36 41.80
CA ARG A 513 -2.56 23.78 40.39
C ARG A 513 -1.81 22.92 39.36
N LEU A 514 -0.72 22.28 39.75
CA LEU A 514 0.11 21.48 38.82
C LEU A 514 -0.39 20.05 38.66
N GLY A 515 -1.34 19.58 39.47
CA GLY A 515 -2.02 18.29 39.27
C GLY A 515 -1.11 17.06 39.24
N GLY A 516 0.06 17.13 39.86
CA GLY A 516 1.03 16.03 39.87
C GLY A 516 2.07 16.04 38.74
N ALA A 517 2.22 17.15 38.02
CA ALA A 517 3.16 17.22 36.89
C ALA A 517 4.62 16.81 37.23
N ASN A 518 5.11 17.01 38.47
CA ASN A 518 6.48 16.62 38.81
C ASN A 518 6.60 15.10 38.99
N VAL A 519 5.64 14.48 39.69
CA VAL A 519 5.65 13.03 39.89
C VAL A 519 5.46 12.28 38.57
N THR A 520 4.64 12.80 37.67
CA THR A 520 4.39 12.17 36.36
C THR A 520 5.64 12.15 35.48
N VAL A 521 6.49 13.18 35.55
CA VAL A 521 7.80 13.19 34.87
C VAL A 521 8.77 12.21 35.52
N GLN A 522 8.85 12.18 36.86
CA GLN A 522 9.73 11.23 37.56
C GLN A 522 9.33 9.76 37.34
N LEU A 523 8.03 9.48 37.29
CA LEU A 523 7.51 8.15 36.98
C LEU A 523 7.93 7.69 35.59
N ARG A 524 8.05 8.60 34.61
CA ARG A 524 8.51 8.21 33.28
C ARG A 524 9.90 7.58 33.32
N ASP A 525 10.83 8.19 34.05
CA ASP A 525 12.18 7.67 34.18
C ASP A 525 12.18 6.35 34.98
N TYR A 526 11.47 6.32 36.10
CA TYR A 526 11.39 5.13 36.96
C TYR A 526 10.73 3.91 36.27
N LEU A 527 9.63 4.11 35.52
CA LEU A 527 8.92 3.03 34.84
C LEU A 527 9.67 2.51 33.61
N ASN A 528 10.49 3.35 32.96
CA ASN A 528 11.37 2.90 31.88
C ASN A 528 12.48 1.96 32.40
N GLU A 529 13.01 2.18 33.61
CA GLU A 529 13.95 1.24 34.27
C GLU A 529 13.30 -0.11 34.59
N LEU A 530 11.98 -0.12 34.83
CA LEU A 530 11.18 -1.35 34.91
C LEU A 530 10.84 -1.94 33.53
N ALA A 531 11.46 -1.46 32.45
CA ALA A 531 11.25 -1.88 31.07
C ALA A 531 9.83 -1.67 30.50
N MET A 532 9.02 -0.79 31.11
CA MET A 532 7.72 -0.41 30.58
C MET A 532 7.84 0.63 29.45
N ILE A 533 6.82 0.71 28.59
CA ILE A 533 6.76 1.71 27.51
C ILE A 533 5.84 2.86 27.93
N CYS A 534 6.43 3.96 28.40
CA CYS A 534 5.65 5.12 28.85
C CYS A 534 4.94 5.86 27.70
N LEU A 535 3.61 5.99 27.79
CA LEU A 535 2.82 6.71 26.78
C LEU A 535 3.22 8.19 26.66
N PRO A 536 3.28 8.77 25.45
CA PRO A 536 3.59 10.19 25.25
C PRO A 536 2.65 11.13 26.02
N ILE A 537 1.35 10.82 26.00
CA ILE A 537 0.34 11.57 26.75
C ILE A 537 0.28 11.05 28.18
N MET A 538 0.44 11.94 29.15
CA MET A 538 0.21 11.66 30.56
C MET A 538 -0.84 12.64 31.10
N VAL A 539 -1.68 12.18 32.02
CA VAL A 539 -2.79 12.97 32.56
C VAL A 539 -2.38 13.53 33.92
N ASN A 540 -2.54 14.84 34.11
CA ASN A 540 -2.32 15.51 35.39
C ASN A 540 -3.63 16.17 35.83
N ILE A 541 -4.11 15.85 37.04
CA ILE A 541 -5.40 16.30 37.56
C ILE A 541 -5.18 17.36 38.64
N PRO A 542 -5.29 18.65 38.31
CA PRO A 542 -5.20 19.74 39.28
C PRO A 542 -6.46 19.80 40.14
N PHE A 543 -6.31 20.24 41.39
CA PHE A 543 -7.44 20.42 42.33
C PHE A 543 -8.38 19.20 42.34
N VAL A 544 -7.81 18.00 42.50
CA VAL A 544 -8.53 16.71 42.29
C VAL A 544 -9.86 16.61 43.05
N SER A 545 -9.97 17.22 44.24
CA SER A 545 -11.19 17.24 45.04
C SER A 545 -12.35 17.99 44.39
N GLU A 546 -12.04 18.99 43.55
CA GLU A 546 -12.99 19.81 42.79
C GLU A 546 -13.23 19.24 41.39
N ALA A 547 -12.21 18.57 40.82
CA ALA A 547 -12.29 18.01 39.47
C ALA A 547 -13.10 16.70 39.39
N ILE A 548 -13.21 15.94 40.48
CA ILE A 548 -13.86 14.62 40.51
C ILE A 548 -14.74 14.45 41.76
N SER A 549 -15.98 13.98 41.56
CA SER A 549 -16.95 13.67 42.62
C SER A 549 -16.55 12.43 43.44
N VAL A 550 -17.25 12.16 44.55
CA VAL A 550 -17.02 10.96 45.38
C VAL A 550 -17.46 9.68 44.65
N GLU A 551 -18.47 9.82 43.81
CA GLU A 551 -19.09 8.79 42.98
C GLU A 551 -18.22 8.43 41.77
N GLY A 552 -17.22 9.26 41.45
CA GLY A 552 -16.33 9.06 40.31
C GLY A 552 -16.83 9.74 39.03
N ASP A 553 -17.60 10.82 39.15
CA ASP A 553 -18.01 11.65 38.02
C ASP A 553 -17.00 12.79 37.79
N ILE A 554 -16.74 13.08 36.51
CA ILE A 554 -15.88 14.18 36.11
C ILE A 554 -16.64 15.50 36.23
N LEU A 555 -16.17 16.39 37.11
CA LEU A 555 -16.71 17.74 37.31
C LEU A 555 -15.97 18.78 36.45
N ASP A 556 -14.69 18.56 36.16
CA ASP A 556 -13.92 19.41 35.22
C ASP A 556 -14.02 18.88 33.79
N PRO A 557 -14.72 19.57 32.87
CA PRO A 557 -14.92 19.09 31.50
C PRO A 557 -13.62 18.94 30.69
N ARG A 558 -12.50 19.50 31.15
CA ARG A 558 -11.19 19.37 30.48
C ARG A 558 -10.55 18.00 30.70
N LEU A 559 -10.97 17.24 31.72
CA LEU A 559 -10.36 15.96 32.08
C LEU A 559 -10.74 14.84 31.10
N GLU A 560 -12.00 14.74 30.70
CA GLU A 560 -12.51 13.70 29.79
C GLU A 560 -11.71 13.58 28.48
N PRO A 561 -11.43 14.67 27.71
CA PRO A 561 -10.66 14.55 26.48
C PRO A 561 -9.19 14.15 26.72
N LEU A 562 -8.57 14.62 27.81
CA LEU A 562 -7.19 14.26 28.15
C LEU A 562 -7.08 12.77 28.50
N LEU A 563 -7.99 12.29 29.35
CA LEU A 563 -8.06 10.90 29.75
C LEU A 563 -8.39 10.02 28.54
N SER A 564 -9.36 10.40 27.72
CA SER A 564 -9.73 9.65 26.53
C SER A 564 -8.59 9.55 25.51
N ASN A 565 -7.82 10.61 25.31
CA ASN A 565 -6.65 10.57 24.41
C ASN A 565 -5.57 9.62 24.91
N MET A 566 -5.24 9.67 26.21
CA MET A 566 -4.27 8.75 26.82
C MET A 566 -4.75 7.29 26.71
N LEU A 567 -6.01 7.02 27.05
CA LEU A 567 -6.57 5.67 27.00
C LEU A 567 -6.64 5.11 25.58
N ASN A 568 -6.97 5.94 24.59
CA ASN A 568 -6.95 5.52 23.18
C ASN A 568 -5.52 5.16 22.72
N GLN A 569 -4.50 5.90 23.17
CA GLN A 569 -3.11 5.51 22.95
C GLN A 569 -2.77 4.19 23.66
N LEU A 570 -3.21 4.02 24.91
CA LEU A 570 -2.99 2.80 25.67
C LEU A 570 -3.52 1.57 24.93
N VAL A 571 -4.77 1.63 24.46
CA VAL A 571 -5.42 0.55 23.68
C VAL A 571 -4.64 0.25 22.40
N TRP A 572 -4.21 1.29 21.68
CA TRP A 572 -3.47 1.11 20.44
C TRP A 572 -2.12 0.42 20.69
N TYR A 573 -1.36 0.89 21.67
CA TYR A 573 -0.08 0.29 22.04
C TYR A 573 -0.26 -1.12 22.59
N SER A 574 -1.30 -1.38 23.39
CA SER A 574 -1.52 -2.71 23.99
C SER A 574 -1.76 -3.75 22.90
N TYR A 575 -2.59 -3.40 21.90
CA TYR A 575 -2.82 -4.27 20.75
C TYR A 575 -1.54 -4.48 19.91
N ALA A 576 -0.78 -3.41 19.65
CA ALA A 576 0.46 -3.49 18.89
C ALA A 576 1.50 -4.39 19.57
N MET A 577 1.73 -4.19 20.87
CA MET A 577 2.71 -4.96 21.64
C MET A 577 2.30 -6.41 21.82
N LYS A 578 1.00 -6.67 22.05
CA LYS A 578 0.45 -8.03 22.11
C LYS A 578 0.72 -8.79 20.82
N LYS A 579 0.41 -8.17 19.68
CA LYS A 579 0.65 -8.76 18.35
C LYS A 579 2.14 -9.04 18.12
N ILE A 580 3.03 -8.10 18.45
CA ILE A 580 4.48 -8.31 18.30
C ILE A 580 4.98 -9.45 19.20
N LYS A 581 4.50 -9.53 20.44
CA LYS A 581 4.84 -10.61 21.38
C LYS A 581 4.39 -11.98 20.85
N GLU A 582 3.23 -12.06 20.22
CA GLU A 582 2.72 -13.28 19.59
C GLU A 582 3.55 -13.69 18.35
N GLU A 583 3.99 -12.73 17.53
CA GLU A 583 4.74 -12.99 16.30
C GLU A 583 6.23 -13.29 16.55
N HIS A 584 6.85 -12.63 17.53
CA HIS A 584 8.30 -12.63 17.73
C HIS A 584 8.76 -13.11 19.12
N GLY A 585 7.83 -13.45 20.02
CA GLY A 585 8.16 -13.83 21.40
C GLY A 585 8.36 -12.63 22.33
N GLN A 586 8.86 -12.87 23.54
CA GLN A 586 9.11 -11.81 24.51
C GLN A 586 10.23 -10.86 24.06
N MET A 587 10.15 -9.60 24.49
CA MET A 587 11.21 -8.62 24.30
C MET A 587 12.51 -9.13 24.95
N PRO A 588 13.66 -9.07 24.26
CA PRO A 588 14.95 -9.33 24.87
C PRO A 588 15.25 -8.23 25.90
N LEU A 589 15.54 -8.63 27.14
CA LEU A 589 15.93 -7.76 28.25
C LEU A 589 17.42 -7.87 28.54
#